data_AF-A0A485KZS9-F1
#
_entry.id   AF-A0A485KZS9-F1
#
_cell.length_a   1.000
_cell.length_b   1.000
_cell.length_c   1.000
_cell.angle_alpha   90.00
_cell.angle_beta   90.00
_cell.angle_gamma   90.00
#
_symmetry.space_group_name_H-M   'P 1'
#
loop_
_entity.id
_entity.type
_entity.pdbx_description
1 polymer ?
#
loop_
_entity_poly.entity_id
_entity_poly.type
_entity_poly.pdbx_seq_one_letter_code
_entity_poly.pdbx_strand_id
1 'polypeptide(L)'
;MEASLLTCTGMWCFHDSSDDAVAPSSRHQSFRMSSIAMSTNANEIGNGPGQTKASSLVLGAYDAPPTWESDSAVGSCETCHTEFDLFNRKHHCRACGHVFCGTCASHFDKVIKYGLTSDVRLCQSCVTTARRENNFYESHFHTLQAGATFQKYGLLVERSVKVQLVGQSLQYQSIDRNTDVLSGEVKAILMESITNAAAAGVLGLHIATPSQQHRLDARTSDERDRWLVALQAALDIREYHKRMEEESTAARVAEEHQEMTRVMQGLESIELRKHKMQQMRLEKNNSRRASLRAKYGLNAPSSPTGA
;
A
#
# COMPACT_ATOMS: atom_id res chain seq x y z
N MET A 1 -3.73 2.81 -61.58
CA MET A 1 -5.09 2.99 -62.14
C MET A 1 -5.81 1.66 -61.95
N GLU A 2 -6.99 1.74 -61.32
CA GLU A 2 -8.02 0.71 -61.11
C GLU A 2 -7.61 -0.55 -60.30
N ALA A 3 -7.97 -0.73 -59.03
CA ALA A 3 -9.29 -0.80 -58.36
C ALA A 3 -10.13 -2.01 -58.80
N SER A 4 -10.27 -2.99 -57.89
CA SER A 4 -11.51 -3.75 -57.71
C SER A 4 -11.56 -4.31 -56.29
N LEU A 5 -12.44 -3.68 -55.51
CA LEU A 5 -12.97 -4.13 -54.23
C LEU A 5 -14.00 -5.23 -54.50
N LEU A 6 -14.00 -6.30 -53.69
CA LEU A 6 -15.23 -7.02 -53.38
C LEU A 6 -15.20 -7.40 -51.90
N THR A 7 -16.05 -6.69 -51.17
CA THR A 7 -16.52 -6.95 -49.82
C THR A 7 -17.40 -8.20 -49.79
N CYS A 8 -17.29 -9.04 -48.76
CA CYS A 8 -18.47 -9.74 -48.25
C CYS A 8 -18.42 -9.88 -46.73
N THR A 9 -19.52 -9.45 -46.15
CA THR A 9 -19.91 -9.36 -44.75
C THR A 9 -20.31 -10.71 -44.16
N GLY A 10 -19.99 -10.91 -42.87
CA GLY A 10 -20.96 -11.34 -41.87
C GLY A 10 -21.29 -12.84 -41.72
N MET A 11 -21.03 -13.32 -40.49
CA MET A 11 -22.07 -13.79 -39.55
C MET A 11 -22.53 -15.27 -39.64
N TRP A 12 -21.99 -16.11 -38.73
CA TRP A 12 -22.59 -17.29 -38.07
C TRP A 12 -23.11 -18.46 -38.92
N CYS A 13 -22.42 -19.61 -38.83
CA CYS A 13 -23.01 -20.93 -39.06
C CYS A 13 -22.53 -21.90 -37.96
N PHE A 14 -23.47 -22.37 -37.14
CA PHE A 14 -23.38 -23.56 -36.29
C PHE A 14 -23.83 -24.78 -37.11
N HIS A 15 -23.11 -25.91 -37.00
CA HIS A 15 -23.53 -27.32 -37.16
C HIS A 15 -22.39 -28.14 -36.50
N ASP A 16 -22.57 -28.65 -35.30
CA ASP A 16 -23.16 -29.93 -34.87
C ASP A 16 -22.39 -31.20 -35.27
N SER A 17 -22.23 -32.02 -34.23
CA SER A 17 -21.57 -33.29 -33.95
C SER A 17 -21.58 -34.37 -35.04
N SER A 18 -20.52 -35.18 -35.14
CA SER A 18 -20.50 -36.57 -34.64
C SER A 18 -19.22 -37.34 -35.03
N ASP A 19 -18.64 -37.96 -34.00
CA ASP A 19 -17.94 -39.25 -33.92
C ASP A 19 -17.20 -39.84 -35.12
N ASP A 20 -15.87 -40.05 -34.94
CA ASP A 20 -15.26 -41.34 -35.25
C ASP A 20 -14.02 -41.58 -34.37
N ALA A 21 -14.08 -42.66 -33.59
CA ALA A 21 -13.07 -43.11 -32.66
C ALA A 21 -12.20 -44.20 -33.30
N VAL A 22 -10.87 -44.02 -33.35
CA VAL A 22 -9.90 -45.13 -33.41
C VAL A 22 -8.65 -44.75 -32.60
N ALA A 23 -8.36 -45.53 -31.56
CA ALA A 23 -7.14 -45.46 -30.77
C ALA A 23 -5.91 -46.01 -31.56
N PRO A 24 -4.68 -45.63 -31.19
CA PRO A 24 -3.92 -46.59 -30.40
C PRO A 24 -3.07 -46.01 -29.27
N SER A 25 -2.86 -46.89 -28.30
CA SER A 25 -1.96 -46.87 -27.15
C SER A 25 -0.53 -46.38 -27.45
N SER A 26 -0.04 -45.41 -26.66
CA SER A 26 1.28 -45.49 -26.03
C SER A 26 1.46 -44.48 -24.88
N ARG A 27 1.31 -45.00 -23.66
CA ARG A 27 2.07 -44.73 -22.43
C ARG A 27 3.02 -43.51 -22.42
N HIS A 28 2.56 -42.40 -21.83
CA HIS A 28 3.41 -41.44 -21.09
C HIS A 28 2.70 -41.03 -19.80
N GLN A 29 3.35 -41.30 -18.66
CA GLN A 29 2.88 -40.95 -17.32
C GLN A 29 2.96 -39.44 -17.12
N SER A 30 1.82 -38.76 -17.21
CA SER A 30 1.65 -37.40 -16.71
C SER A 30 1.48 -37.42 -15.19
N PHE A 31 2.38 -36.76 -14.47
CA PHE A 31 2.21 -36.48 -13.04
C PHE A 31 0.93 -35.65 -12.83
N ARG A 32 -0.06 -36.23 -12.15
CA ARG A 32 -1.21 -35.49 -11.63
C ARG A 32 -0.74 -34.67 -10.44
N MET A 33 -0.71 -33.34 -10.58
CA MET A 33 -0.78 -32.46 -9.41
C MET A 33 -2.24 -32.45 -8.94
N SER A 34 -2.51 -33.05 -7.79
CA SER A 34 -3.78 -32.89 -7.10
C SER A 34 -3.88 -31.45 -6.61
N SER A 35 -4.60 -30.62 -7.36
CA SER A 35 -5.03 -29.29 -6.93
C SER A 35 -6.09 -29.43 -5.84
N ILE A 36 -5.69 -29.24 -4.59
CA ILE A 36 -6.64 -28.96 -3.50
C ILE A 36 -7.13 -27.53 -3.74
N ALA A 37 -8.32 -27.40 -4.31
CA ALA A 37 -9.07 -26.17 -4.34
C ALA A 37 -9.49 -25.82 -2.90
N MET A 38 -8.94 -24.74 -2.33
CA MET A 38 -9.51 -24.12 -1.15
C MET A 38 -10.49 -23.04 -1.60
N SER A 39 -11.77 -23.37 -1.54
CA SER A 39 -12.86 -22.40 -1.63
C SER A 39 -12.78 -21.46 -0.43
N THR A 40 -12.45 -20.19 -0.65
CA THR A 40 -12.78 -19.13 0.29
C THR A 40 -14.01 -18.41 -0.23
N ASN A 41 -15.11 -18.54 0.52
CA ASN A 41 -16.34 -17.79 0.30
C ASN A 41 -16.04 -16.29 0.39
N ALA A 42 -16.08 -15.61 -0.75
CA ALA A 42 -16.34 -14.18 -0.79
C ALA A 42 -17.85 -14.00 -0.62
N ASN A 43 -18.28 -13.55 0.56
CA ASN A 43 -19.62 -13.01 0.71
C ASN A 43 -19.54 -11.62 1.35
N GLU A 44 -20.11 -10.67 0.63
CA GLU A 44 -20.10 -9.23 0.83
C GLU A 44 -20.92 -8.82 2.06
N ILE A 45 -20.42 -7.88 2.88
CA ILE A 45 -21.24 -6.92 3.63
C ILE A 45 -20.44 -5.60 3.85
N GLY A 46 -20.89 -4.50 3.21
CA GLY A 46 -20.82 -3.12 3.74
C GLY A 46 -19.59 -2.25 3.41
N ASN A 47 -19.63 -1.51 2.28
CA ASN A 47 -18.71 -0.40 2.00
C ASN A 47 -19.16 0.90 2.69
N GLY A 48 -18.40 1.35 3.70
CA GLY A 48 -18.41 2.72 4.23
C GLY A 48 -17.12 3.48 3.85
N PRO A 49 -17.11 4.83 3.84
CA PRO A 49 -15.93 5.61 3.50
C PRO A 49 -14.99 5.64 4.70
N GLY A 50 -13.84 4.96 4.60
CA GLY A 50 -12.86 4.89 5.68
C GLY A 50 -12.20 3.53 5.90
N GLN A 51 -12.13 2.66 4.89
CA GLN A 51 -11.34 1.43 5.01
C GLN A 51 -9.85 1.76 4.86
N THR A 52 -9.13 1.76 5.98
CA THR A 52 -7.69 1.55 6.00
C THR A 52 -7.43 0.17 5.42
N LYS A 53 -7.08 0.09 4.12
CA LYS A 53 -6.55 -1.15 3.54
C LYS A 53 -5.37 -1.54 4.41
N ALA A 54 -5.44 -2.71 5.05
CA ALA A 54 -4.29 -3.27 5.73
C ALA A 54 -3.12 -3.21 4.75
N SER A 55 -2.10 -2.43 5.10
CA SER A 55 -0.90 -2.18 4.31
C SER A 55 -0.27 -3.54 4.03
N SER A 56 -0.60 -4.08 2.87
CA SER A 56 -0.08 -5.35 2.37
C SER A 56 1.37 -5.05 2.00
N LEU A 57 2.26 -5.06 2.99
CA LEU A 57 3.69 -4.92 2.83
C LEU A 57 4.21 -6.22 2.20
N VAL A 58 3.90 -6.43 0.91
CA VAL A 58 4.07 -7.71 0.22
C VAL A 58 5.43 -7.79 -0.44
N LEU A 59 6.27 -8.63 0.15
CA LEU A 59 7.41 -9.23 -0.52
C LEU A 59 7.14 -10.73 -0.46
N GLY A 60 6.68 -11.34 -1.56
CA GLY A 60 6.31 -12.75 -1.49
C GLY A 60 5.35 -13.34 -2.52
N ALA A 61 4.37 -12.55 -2.94
CA ALA A 61 3.33 -12.97 -3.89
C ALA A 61 3.00 -11.81 -4.81
N TYR A 62 2.50 -12.11 -6.02
CA TYR A 62 1.90 -11.10 -6.87
C TYR A 62 0.61 -10.62 -6.22
N ASP A 63 0.52 -9.32 -5.95
CA ASP A 63 -0.69 -8.67 -5.47
C ASP A 63 -1.70 -8.52 -6.61
N ALA A 64 -2.98 -8.44 -6.24
CA ALA A 64 -4.00 -8.05 -7.20
C ALA A 64 -3.81 -6.57 -7.59
N PRO A 65 -3.93 -6.21 -8.89
CA PRO A 65 -4.00 -4.81 -9.30
C PRO A 65 -5.14 -4.06 -8.57
N PRO A 66 -5.00 -2.75 -8.34
CA PRO A 66 -6.06 -1.97 -7.70
C PRO A 66 -7.29 -1.84 -8.60
N THR A 67 -8.46 -1.72 -7.97
CA THR A 67 -9.68 -1.27 -8.64
C THR A 67 -9.50 0.16 -9.11
N TRP A 68 -9.90 0.45 -10.35
CA TRP A 68 -9.86 1.81 -10.88
C TRP A 68 -11.05 2.62 -10.38
N GLU A 69 -10.80 3.88 -10.07
CA GLU A 69 -11.85 4.82 -9.73
C GLU A 69 -12.76 5.08 -10.94
N SER A 70 -14.06 5.25 -10.67
CA SER A 70 -15.02 5.58 -11.73
C SER A 70 -14.77 6.99 -12.24
N ASP A 71 -14.68 7.14 -13.56
CA ASP A 71 -14.58 8.45 -14.21
C ASP A 71 -15.75 9.37 -13.84
N SER A 72 -16.94 8.84 -13.55
CA SER A 72 -18.10 9.66 -13.19
C SER A 72 -17.96 10.33 -11.82
N ALA A 73 -17.11 9.80 -10.94
CA ALA A 73 -16.97 10.24 -9.56
C ALA A 73 -15.86 11.30 -9.37
N VAL A 74 -14.97 11.46 -10.35
CA VAL A 74 -13.77 12.31 -10.21
C VAL A 74 -13.88 13.55 -11.08
N GLY A 75 -13.87 14.74 -10.45
CA GLY A 75 -13.97 16.03 -11.15
C GLY A 75 -12.61 16.68 -11.51
N SER A 76 -11.54 16.32 -10.80
CA SER A 76 -10.22 16.96 -10.93
C SER A 76 -9.08 15.97 -10.76
N CYS A 77 -7.89 16.34 -11.22
CA CYS A 77 -6.68 15.53 -11.10
C CYS A 77 -6.32 15.31 -9.62
N GLU A 78 -6.04 14.06 -9.24
CA GLU A 78 -5.68 13.68 -7.86
C GLU A 78 -4.45 14.43 -7.33
N THR A 79 -3.49 14.78 -8.19
CA THR A 79 -2.23 15.44 -7.75
C THR A 79 -2.28 16.96 -7.82
N CYS A 80 -2.74 17.53 -8.93
CA CYS A 80 -2.66 18.98 -9.16
C CYS A 80 -4.00 19.68 -9.00
N HIS A 81 -5.07 18.94 -8.71
CA HIS A 81 -6.44 19.42 -8.52
C HIS A 81 -7.02 20.25 -9.68
N THR A 82 -6.39 20.21 -10.86
CA THR A 82 -6.93 20.82 -12.08
C THR A 82 -8.17 20.06 -12.52
N GLU A 83 -9.27 20.78 -12.76
CA GLU A 83 -10.53 20.21 -13.24
C GLU A 83 -10.38 19.56 -14.61
N PHE A 84 -11.12 18.48 -14.81
CA PHE A 84 -11.20 17.81 -16.10
C PHE A 84 -12.26 18.46 -16.99
N ASP A 85 -11.93 18.60 -18.27
CA ASP A 85 -12.83 19.18 -19.28
C ASP A 85 -12.62 18.46 -20.63
N LEU A 86 -13.11 19.06 -21.73
CA LEU A 86 -13.00 18.47 -23.06
C LEU A 86 -11.55 18.36 -23.57
N PHE A 87 -10.63 19.16 -23.04
CA PHE A 87 -9.23 19.22 -23.44
C PHE A 87 -8.29 18.56 -22.43
N ASN A 88 -8.59 18.67 -21.13
CA ASN A 88 -7.91 17.99 -20.05
C ASN A 88 -8.61 16.66 -19.73
N ARG A 89 -8.15 15.58 -20.36
CA ARG A 89 -8.75 14.24 -20.24
C ARG A 89 -8.24 13.48 -19.01
N LYS A 90 -9.07 12.54 -18.56
CA LYS A 90 -8.82 11.64 -17.43
C LYS A 90 -7.88 10.50 -17.81
N HIS A 91 -6.97 10.14 -16.89
CA HIS A 91 -6.06 9.03 -17.05
C HIS A 91 -5.87 8.25 -15.74
N HIS A 92 -6.13 6.95 -15.76
CA HIS A 92 -5.87 6.10 -14.59
C HIS A 92 -4.40 5.71 -14.48
N CYS A 93 -3.87 5.81 -13.26
CA CYS A 93 -2.63 5.14 -12.91
C CYS A 93 -2.89 3.65 -12.70
N ARG A 94 -2.14 2.79 -13.39
CA ARG A 94 -2.32 1.32 -13.29
C ARG A 94 -1.87 0.73 -11.96
N ALA A 95 -1.13 1.48 -11.15
CA ALA A 95 -0.61 1.01 -9.87
C ALA A 95 -1.42 1.42 -8.64
N CYS A 96 -2.09 2.59 -8.66
CA CYS A 96 -2.96 3.03 -7.55
C CYS A 96 -4.44 3.07 -7.91
N GLY A 97 -4.80 3.12 -9.19
CA GLY A 97 -6.19 3.15 -9.65
C GLY A 97 -6.84 4.55 -9.68
N HIS A 98 -6.19 5.58 -9.12
CA HIS A 98 -6.68 6.96 -9.14
C HIS A 98 -6.59 7.63 -10.52
N VAL A 99 -7.29 8.75 -10.67
CA VAL A 99 -7.41 9.51 -11.92
C VAL A 99 -6.55 10.78 -11.93
N PHE A 100 -5.81 10.99 -13.02
CA PHE A 100 -4.85 12.08 -13.19
C PHE A 100 -5.01 12.78 -14.55
N CYS A 101 -4.46 13.99 -14.68
CA CYS A 101 -4.25 14.63 -15.97
C CYS A 101 -3.05 14.04 -16.72
N GLY A 102 -2.92 14.36 -18.01
CA GLY A 102 -1.86 13.82 -18.88
C GLY A 102 -0.44 14.11 -18.37
N THR A 103 -0.25 15.28 -17.74
CA THR A 103 1.04 15.69 -17.16
C THR A 103 1.38 14.87 -15.91
N CYS A 104 0.42 14.71 -14.98
CA CYS A 104 0.64 14.01 -13.72
C CYS A 104 0.75 12.49 -13.86
N ALA A 105 0.19 11.91 -14.94
CA ALA A 105 0.35 10.50 -15.30
C ALA A 105 1.07 10.33 -16.64
N SER A 106 2.20 11.01 -16.82
CA SER A 106 3.02 10.98 -18.05
C SER A 106 4.05 9.84 -18.09
N HIS A 107 4.21 9.08 -17.01
CA HIS A 107 5.22 8.03 -16.92
C HIS A 107 4.68 6.66 -17.32
N PHE A 108 5.58 5.82 -17.82
CA PHE A 108 5.32 4.44 -18.16
C PHE A 108 6.44 3.56 -17.60
N ASP A 109 6.06 2.52 -16.87
CA ASP A 109 7.00 1.55 -16.29
C ASP A 109 6.24 0.26 -15.96
N LYS A 110 6.96 -0.82 -15.67
CA LYS A 110 6.37 -2.08 -15.22
C LYS A 110 5.88 -1.96 -13.78
N VAL A 111 4.94 -2.82 -13.39
CA VAL A 111 4.55 -2.98 -11.99
C VAL A 111 4.54 -4.47 -11.68
N ILE A 112 5.74 -5.02 -11.47
CA ILE A 112 5.94 -6.47 -11.42
C ILE A 112 5.17 -7.09 -10.26
N LYS A 113 5.02 -6.39 -9.13
CA LYS A 113 4.20 -6.86 -8.01
C LYS A 113 2.76 -7.18 -8.38
N TYR A 114 2.20 -6.57 -9.43
CA TYR A 114 0.83 -6.85 -9.91
C TYR A 114 0.79 -7.77 -11.13
N GLY A 115 1.92 -8.39 -11.48
CA GLY A 115 2.06 -9.19 -12.71
C GLY A 115 2.06 -8.35 -14.00
N LEU A 116 2.16 -7.02 -13.91
CA LEU A 116 2.19 -6.12 -15.07
C LEU A 116 3.64 -5.99 -15.56
N THR A 117 4.06 -6.90 -16.44
CA THR A 117 5.46 -6.99 -16.93
C THR A 117 5.75 -6.15 -18.18
N SER A 118 4.72 -5.54 -18.78
CA SER A 118 4.84 -4.53 -19.82
C SER A 118 4.68 -3.13 -19.23
N ASP A 119 5.24 -2.12 -19.89
CA ASP A 119 5.12 -0.74 -19.45
C ASP A 119 3.66 -0.28 -19.44
N VAL A 120 3.21 0.20 -18.27
CA VAL A 120 1.87 0.73 -18.04
C VAL A 120 1.94 2.16 -17.55
N ARG A 121 0.88 2.94 -17.78
CA ARG A 121 0.82 4.34 -17.35
C ARG A 121 0.79 4.47 -15.83
N LEU A 122 1.66 5.31 -15.28
CA LEU A 122 1.80 5.57 -13.86
C LEU A 122 1.78 7.07 -13.55
N CYS A 123 1.29 7.42 -12.35
CA CYS A 123 1.54 8.74 -11.78
C CYS A 123 2.98 8.86 -11.27
N GLN A 124 3.43 10.09 -11.00
CA GLN A 124 4.78 10.38 -10.53
C GLN A 124 5.18 9.63 -9.25
N SER A 125 4.24 9.50 -8.30
CA SER A 125 4.48 8.75 -7.06
C SER A 125 4.69 7.26 -7.36
N CYS A 126 3.74 6.66 -8.09
CA CYS A 126 3.78 5.23 -8.39
C CYS A 126 4.96 4.80 -9.26
N VAL A 127 5.44 5.61 -10.20
CA VAL A 127 6.65 5.24 -10.98
C VAL A 127 7.88 5.15 -10.09
N THR A 128 7.98 6.00 -9.07
CA THR A 128 9.11 6.01 -8.13
C THR A 128 9.10 4.76 -7.27
N THR A 129 7.93 4.41 -6.73
CA THR A 129 7.72 3.16 -5.97
C THR A 129 7.95 1.93 -6.85
N ALA A 130 7.34 1.89 -8.03
CA ALA A 130 7.43 0.75 -8.94
C ALA A 130 8.87 0.45 -9.35
N ARG A 131 9.70 1.45 -9.65
CA ARG A 131 11.12 1.23 -9.98
C ARG A 131 11.90 0.56 -8.86
N ARG A 132 11.68 1.01 -7.61
CA ARG A 132 12.32 0.41 -6.43
C ARG A 132 11.87 -1.02 -6.23
N GLU A 133 10.57 -1.29 -6.36
CA GLU A 133 10.02 -2.64 -6.25
C GLU A 133 10.49 -3.56 -7.39
N ASN A 134 10.46 -3.08 -8.64
CA ASN A 134 10.86 -3.84 -9.82
C ASN A 134 12.32 -4.33 -9.68
N ASN A 135 13.22 -3.48 -9.16
CA ASN A 135 14.60 -3.89 -8.92
C ASN A 135 14.70 -5.11 -7.99
N PHE A 136 13.89 -5.17 -6.92
CA PHE A 136 13.82 -6.35 -6.04
C PHE A 136 13.24 -7.57 -6.75
N TYR A 137 12.13 -7.43 -7.47
CA TYR A 137 11.50 -8.55 -8.18
C TYR A 137 12.43 -9.14 -9.24
N GLU A 138 13.15 -8.31 -9.98
CA GLU A 138 14.07 -8.74 -11.04
C GLU A 138 15.37 -9.32 -10.47
N SER A 139 15.92 -8.75 -9.38
CA SER A 139 17.27 -9.09 -8.90
C SER A 139 17.32 -10.04 -7.70
N HIS A 140 16.30 -10.03 -6.85
CA HIS A 140 16.37 -10.61 -5.50
C HIS A 140 15.27 -11.62 -5.19
N PHE A 141 14.06 -11.40 -5.70
CA PHE A 141 12.89 -12.23 -5.39
C PHE A 141 13.12 -13.71 -5.71
N HIS A 142 13.67 -14.03 -6.89
CA HIS A 142 13.96 -15.41 -7.27
C HIS A 142 14.95 -16.11 -6.32
N THR A 143 15.93 -15.38 -5.76
CA THR A 143 16.89 -15.95 -4.80
C THR A 143 16.19 -16.43 -3.53
N LEU A 144 15.26 -15.61 -3.01
CA LEU A 144 14.51 -15.94 -1.81
C LEU A 144 13.46 -17.03 -2.07
N GLN A 145 12.78 -16.97 -3.21
CA GLN A 145 11.73 -17.94 -3.58
C GLN A 145 12.30 -19.33 -3.90
N ALA A 146 13.41 -19.41 -4.64
CA ALA A 146 14.06 -20.69 -4.96
C ALA A 146 14.59 -21.39 -3.69
N GLY A 147 14.99 -20.61 -2.70
CA GLY A 147 15.43 -21.10 -1.41
C GLY A 147 16.84 -21.63 -1.38
N ALA A 148 17.44 -21.67 -0.20
CA ALA A 148 18.76 -22.24 0.04
C ALA A 148 18.78 -23.13 1.28
N THR A 149 19.76 -24.02 1.33
CA THR A 149 19.99 -24.88 2.49
C THR A 149 20.99 -24.21 3.41
N PHE A 150 20.59 -23.99 4.64
CA PHE A 150 21.42 -23.41 5.69
C PHE A 150 21.65 -24.42 6.80
N GLN A 151 22.71 -24.20 7.55
CA GLN A 151 22.98 -24.88 8.78
C GLN A 151 22.45 -24.04 9.95
N LYS A 152 21.61 -24.64 10.80
CA LYS A 152 20.98 -23.95 11.92
C LYS A 152 21.33 -24.66 13.22
N TYR A 153 21.93 -23.93 14.15
CA TYR A 153 22.23 -24.41 15.48
C TYR A 153 20.96 -24.37 16.34
N GLY A 154 20.57 -25.53 16.88
CA GLY A 154 19.59 -25.64 17.96
C GLY A 154 20.26 -25.58 19.33
N LEU A 155 19.50 -25.89 20.39
CA LEU A 155 20.02 -25.96 21.77
C LEU A 155 21.12 -27.04 21.94
N LEU A 156 21.09 -28.12 21.15
CA LEU A 156 22.00 -29.26 21.32
C LEU A 156 22.42 -29.97 20.01
N VAL A 157 21.86 -29.62 18.86
CA VAL A 157 22.12 -30.33 17.59
C VAL A 157 22.19 -29.34 16.43
N GLU A 158 23.19 -29.53 15.60
CA GLU A 158 23.35 -28.86 14.31
C GLU A 158 22.47 -29.58 13.27
N ARG A 159 21.61 -28.83 12.57
CA ARG A 159 20.73 -29.41 11.55
C ARG A 159 20.75 -28.58 10.27
N SER A 160 20.58 -29.26 9.16
CA SER A 160 20.37 -28.63 7.86
C SER A 160 18.91 -28.27 7.69
N VAL A 161 18.64 -27.05 7.28
CA VAL A 161 17.30 -26.53 7.02
C VAL A 161 17.22 -25.95 5.62
N LYS A 162 16.13 -26.22 4.90
CA LYS A 162 15.80 -25.50 3.67
C LYS A 162 15.02 -24.25 4.08
N VAL A 163 15.47 -23.08 3.63
CA VAL A 163 14.82 -21.79 3.89
C VAL A 163 14.33 -21.23 2.56
N GLN A 164 13.08 -20.78 2.50
CA GLN A 164 12.40 -20.25 1.31
C GLN A 164 11.45 -19.11 1.70
N LEU A 165 11.35 -18.09 0.85
CA LEU A 165 10.27 -17.11 0.92
C LEU A 165 9.01 -17.71 0.28
N VAL A 166 7.96 -17.87 1.09
CA VAL A 166 6.66 -18.38 0.68
C VAL A 166 5.60 -17.41 1.18
N GLY A 167 4.92 -16.75 0.25
CA GLY A 167 4.09 -15.59 0.57
C GLY A 167 4.93 -14.59 1.37
N GLN A 168 4.36 -14.04 2.44
CA GLN A 168 5.00 -13.02 3.27
C GLN A 168 5.88 -13.59 4.39
N SER A 169 6.33 -14.84 4.26
CA SER A 169 7.07 -15.53 5.34
C SER A 169 8.32 -16.23 4.83
N LEU A 170 9.43 -16.10 5.56
CA LEU A 170 10.58 -16.98 5.42
C LEU A 170 10.27 -18.28 6.14
N GLN A 171 9.89 -19.29 5.36
CA GLN A 171 9.64 -20.62 5.85
C GLN A 171 10.92 -21.42 5.90
N TYR A 172 11.10 -22.20 6.95
CA TYR A 172 12.21 -23.11 7.08
C TYR A 172 11.84 -24.44 7.71
N GLN A 173 12.36 -25.52 7.15
CA GLN A 173 12.08 -26.90 7.55
C GLN A 173 13.36 -27.73 7.51
N SER A 174 13.43 -28.79 8.32
CA SER A 174 14.58 -29.71 8.32
C SER A 174 14.68 -30.41 6.97
N ILE A 175 15.91 -30.58 6.48
CA ILE A 175 16.20 -31.29 5.23
C ILE A 175 17.35 -32.26 5.44
N ASP A 176 17.18 -33.49 4.93
CA ASP A 176 18.30 -34.41 4.78
C ASP A 176 19.07 -34.04 3.50
N ARG A 177 20.36 -33.73 3.65
CA ARG A 177 21.21 -33.26 2.54
C ARG A 177 21.54 -34.33 1.50
N ASN A 178 21.39 -35.60 1.84
CA ASN A 178 21.72 -36.70 0.94
C ASN A 178 20.51 -37.09 0.08
N THR A 179 19.31 -36.98 0.66
CA THR A 179 18.06 -37.43 0.03
C THR A 179 17.17 -36.28 -0.43
N ASP A 180 17.49 -35.03 -0.05
CA ASP A 180 16.67 -33.83 -0.21
C ASP A 180 15.24 -33.97 0.35
N VAL A 181 15.04 -34.91 1.28
CA VAL A 181 13.76 -35.14 1.94
C VAL A 181 13.56 -34.13 3.06
N LEU A 182 12.45 -33.37 2.96
CA LEU A 182 12.00 -32.46 4.00
C LEU A 182 11.32 -33.23 5.14
N SER A 183 11.58 -32.82 6.38
CA SER A 183 11.01 -33.47 7.57
C SER A 183 10.74 -32.48 8.71
N GLY A 184 9.84 -32.88 9.60
CA GLY A 184 9.45 -32.10 10.77
C GLY A 184 8.51 -30.93 10.45
N GLU A 185 8.31 -30.07 11.42
CA GLU A 185 7.40 -28.92 11.32
C GLU A 185 8.01 -27.78 10.49
N VAL A 186 7.17 -27.16 9.64
CA VAL A 186 7.53 -25.93 8.93
C VAL A 186 7.45 -24.77 9.90
N LYS A 187 8.56 -24.06 10.07
CA LYS A 187 8.63 -22.85 10.88
C LYS A 187 8.62 -21.64 9.98
N ALA A 188 7.96 -20.56 10.39
CA ALA A 188 7.85 -19.34 9.61
C ALA A 188 8.37 -18.13 10.41
N ILE A 189 9.12 -17.27 9.73
CA ILE A 189 9.45 -15.92 10.20
C ILE A 189 8.70 -14.96 9.28
N LEU A 190 7.76 -14.21 9.81
CA LEU A 190 7.00 -13.23 9.03
C LEU A 190 7.94 -12.11 8.57
N MET A 191 7.85 -11.72 7.30
CA MET A 191 8.70 -10.65 6.78
C MET A 191 8.48 -9.33 7.52
N GLU A 192 7.27 -9.07 8.03
CA GLU A 192 6.98 -7.89 8.86
C GLU A 192 7.71 -7.88 10.21
N SER A 193 8.02 -9.04 10.79
CA SER A 193 8.63 -9.13 12.12
C SER A 193 10.16 -9.06 12.08
N ILE A 194 10.78 -9.14 10.90
CA ILE A 194 12.23 -9.04 10.77
C ILE A 194 12.65 -7.59 10.99
N THR A 195 13.43 -7.33 12.03
CA THR A 195 13.93 -5.98 12.34
C THR A 195 15.27 -5.71 11.67
N ASN A 196 16.08 -6.74 11.45
CA ASN A 196 17.39 -6.61 10.81
C ASN A 196 17.86 -7.93 10.19
N ALA A 197 18.65 -7.83 9.11
CA ALA A 197 19.41 -8.93 8.53
C ALA A 197 20.88 -8.52 8.40
N ALA A 198 21.80 -9.32 8.94
CA ALA A 198 23.21 -8.99 8.99
C ALA A 198 24.12 -10.23 8.82
N ALA A 199 25.34 -9.99 8.35
CA ALA A 199 26.38 -11.01 8.35
C ALA A 199 26.84 -11.35 9.77
N ALA A 200 27.18 -12.61 10.01
CA ALA A 200 27.69 -13.14 11.26
C ALA A 200 28.89 -14.05 11.00
N GLY A 201 30.08 -13.44 10.98
CA GLY A 201 31.29 -14.14 10.55
C GLY A 201 31.30 -14.41 9.04
N VAL A 202 31.96 -15.49 8.62
CA VAL A 202 32.18 -15.78 7.19
C VAL A 202 30.91 -16.33 6.52
N LEU A 203 30.26 -17.29 7.17
CA LEU A 203 29.12 -18.04 6.61
C LEU A 203 27.77 -17.67 7.23
N GLY A 204 27.78 -17.05 8.40
CA GLY A 204 26.56 -16.80 9.15
C GLY A 204 25.73 -15.65 8.60
N LEU A 205 24.42 -15.88 8.53
CA LEU A 205 23.38 -14.90 8.30
C LEU A 205 22.55 -14.81 9.58
N HIS A 206 22.51 -13.63 10.19
CA HIS A 206 21.63 -13.31 11.30
C HIS A 206 20.37 -12.64 10.80
N ILE A 207 19.21 -13.15 11.24
CA ILE A 207 17.90 -12.54 11.05
C ILE A 207 17.36 -12.25 12.45
N ALA A 208 17.18 -10.96 12.76
CA ALA A 208 16.64 -10.51 14.03
C ALA A 208 15.14 -10.26 13.94
N THR A 209 14.42 -10.68 14.97
CA THR A 209 13.02 -10.35 15.24
C THR A 209 12.92 -9.78 16.66
N PRO A 210 11.82 -9.13 17.07
CA PRO A 210 11.67 -8.62 18.44
C PRO A 210 11.82 -9.69 19.52
N SER A 211 11.42 -10.93 19.21
CA SER A 211 11.42 -12.05 20.16
C SER A 211 12.65 -12.94 20.07
N GLN A 212 13.32 -12.99 18.91
CA GLN A 212 14.36 -13.99 18.65
C GLN A 212 15.40 -13.52 17.63
N GLN A 213 16.64 -13.97 17.82
CA GLN A 213 17.70 -13.90 16.83
C GLN A 213 17.92 -15.27 16.20
N HIS A 214 17.82 -15.36 14.88
CA HIS A 214 18.01 -16.58 14.10
C HIS A 214 19.37 -16.53 13.41
N ARG A 215 20.20 -17.54 13.65
CA ARG A 215 21.46 -17.75 12.92
C ARG A 215 21.31 -18.87 11.90
N LEU A 216 21.65 -18.58 10.66
CA LEU A 216 21.62 -19.47 9.50
C LEU A 216 22.99 -19.43 8.83
N ASP A 217 23.75 -20.51 8.87
CA ASP A 217 25.07 -20.55 8.27
C ASP A 217 24.96 -21.13 6.84
N ALA A 218 25.34 -20.35 5.83
CA ALA A 218 25.29 -20.75 4.43
C ALA A 218 26.44 -21.72 4.07
N ARG A 219 26.37 -22.34 2.89
CA ARG A 219 27.45 -23.23 2.43
C ARG A 219 28.70 -22.47 2.04
N THR A 220 28.52 -21.26 1.48
CA THR A 220 29.59 -20.36 1.05
C THR A 220 29.30 -18.93 1.46
N SER A 221 30.34 -18.10 1.54
CA SER A 221 30.19 -16.65 1.76
C SER A 221 29.32 -16.01 0.69
N ASP A 222 29.49 -16.42 -0.57
CA ASP A 222 28.76 -15.87 -1.71
C ASP A 222 27.26 -16.20 -1.66
N GLU A 223 26.90 -17.40 -1.17
CA GLU A 223 25.50 -17.76 -0.92
C GLU A 223 24.92 -16.91 0.21
N ARG A 224 25.67 -16.76 1.31
CA ARG A 224 25.28 -15.88 2.43
C ARG A 224 25.07 -14.45 1.97
N ASP A 225 25.99 -13.90 1.17
CA ASP A 225 25.93 -12.51 0.71
C ASP A 225 24.77 -12.27 -0.24
N ARG A 226 24.51 -13.20 -1.17
CA ARG A 226 23.33 -13.12 -2.05
C ARG A 226 22.03 -13.11 -1.24
N TRP A 227 21.92 -13.95 -0.22
CA TRP A 227 20.76 -13.99 0.66
C TRP A 227 20.65 -12.74 1.53
N LEU A 228 21.76 -12.26 2.09
CA LEU A 228 21.79 -11.06 2.90
C LEU A 228 21.32 -9.84 2.10
N VAL A 229 21.89 -9.63 0.91
CA VAL A 229 21.51 -8.53 0.02
C VAL A 229 20.04 -8.63 -0.39
N ALA A 230 19.56 -9.83 -0.72
CA ALA A 230 18.15 -10.03 -1.09
C ALA A 230 17.20 -9.72 0.08
N LEU A 231 17.54 -10.12 1.31
CA LEU A 231 16.76 -9.79 2.50
C LEU A 231 16.81 -8.30 2.82
N GLN A 232 17.98 -7.66 2.73
CA GLN A 232 18.12 -6.22 2.95
C GLN A 232 17.31 -5.42 1.94
N ALA A 233 17.34 -5.78 0.66
CA ALA A 233 16.51 -5.15 -0.36
C ALA A 233 15.00 -5.28 -0.05
N ALA A 234 14.59 -6.43 0.49
CA ALA A 234 13.22 -6.64 0.94
C ALA A 234 12.87 -5.69 2.11
N LEU A 235 13.71 -5.62 3.14
CA LEU A 235 13.51 -4.74 4.30
C LEU A 235 13.49 -3.26 3.90
N ASP A 236 14.33 -2.87 2.95
CA ASP A 236 14.42 -1.49 2.43
C ASP A 236 13.14 -1.07 1.68
N ILE A 237 12.50 -1.97 0.93
CA ILE A 237 11.19 -1.70 0.31
C ILE A 237 10.12 -1.53 1.37
N ARG A 238 10.11 -2.41 2.37
CA ARG A 238 9.15 -2.34 3.46
C ARG A 238 9.26 -1.02 4.24
N GLU A 239 10.49 -0.62 4.58
CA GLU A 239 10.73 0.64 5.28
C GLU A 239 10.34 1.85 4.43
N TYR A 240 10.61 1.79 3.12
CA TYR A 240 10.17 2.83 2.20
C TYR A 240 8.63 2.97 2.20
N HIS A 241 7.87 1.87 2.10
CA HIS A 241 6.40 1.92 2.15
C HIS A 241 5.88 2.48 3.47
N LYS A 242 6.46 2.01 4.59
CA LYS A 242 6.10 2.49 5.92
C LYS A 242 6.25 4.01 6.02
N ARG A 243 7.38 4.56 5.57
CA ARG A 243 7.59 6.02 5.55
C ARG A 243 6.60 6.76 4.67
N MET A 244 6.28 6.22 3.47
CA MET A 244 5.32 6.85 2.57
C MET A 244 3.91 6.90 3.18
N GLU A 245 3.50 5.84 3.88
CA GLU A 245 2.21 5.76 4.57
C GLU A 245 2.16 6.71 5.78
N GLU A 246 3.24 6.78 6.55
CA GLU A 246 3.39 7.72 7.66
C GLU A 246 3.35 9.18 7.18
N GLU A 247 4.05 9.50 6.09
CA GLU A 247 4.06 10.84 5.49
C GLU A 247 2.68 11.23 4.95
N SER A 248 2.01 10.33 4.24
CA SER A 248 0.64 10.56 3.75
C SER A 248 -0.35 10.77 4.90
N THR A 249 -0.22 9.99 5.99
CA THR A 249 -1.07 10.12 7.17
C THR A 249 -0.81 11.44 7.89
N ALA A 250 0.47 11.82 8.05
CA ALA A 250 0.87 13.08 8.66
C ALA A 250 0.36 14.29 7.85
N ALA A 251 0.42 14.22 6.52
CA ALA A 251 -0.10 15.27 5.64
C ALA A 251 -1.61 15.48 5.82
N ARG A 252 -2.40 14.39 5.84
CA ARG A 252 -3.85 14.45 6.08
C ARG A 252 -4.18 15.04 7.45
N VAL A 253 -3.48 14.58 8.50
CA VAL A 253 -3.67 15.09 9.87
C VAL A 253 -3.31 16.58 9.95
N ALA A 254 -2.27 17.02 9.25
CA ALA A 254 -1.88 18.43 9.22
C ALA A 254 -2.93 19.32 8.54
N GLU A 255 -3.54 18.85 7.45
CA GLU A 255 -4.62 19.55 6.75
C GLU A 255 -5.87 19.69 7.65
N GLU A 256 -6.31 18.59 8.26
CA GLU A 256 -7.44 18.58 9.21
C GLU A 256 -7.17 19.52 10.40
N HIS A 257 -5.95 19.49 10.94
CA HIS A 257 -5.55 20.39 12.02
C HIS A 257 -5.55 21.87 11.58
N GLN A 258 -5.14 22.16 10.34
CA GLN A 258 -5.18 23.51 9.80
C GLN A 258 -6.62 24.02 9.66
N GLU A 259 -7.53 23.20 9.13
CA GLU A 259 -8.95 23.53 9.02
C GLU A 259 -9.57 23.78 10.39
N MET A 260 -9.35 22.86 11.35
CA MET A 260 -9.82 23.01 12.72
C MET A 260 -9.33 24.31 13.35
N THR A 261 -8.05 24.64 13.16
CA THR A 261 -7.46 25.89 13.66
C THR A 261 -8.14 27.11 13.05
N ARG A 262 -8.42 27.12 11.74
CA ARG A 262 -9.14 28.22 11.07
C ARG A 262 -10.54 28.41 11.65
N VAL A 263 -11.26 27.32 11.89
CA VAL A 263 -12.61 27.35 12.48
C VAL A 263 -12.56 27.92 13.91
N MET A 264 -11.61 27.47 14.73
CA MET A 264 -11.44 27.98 16.10
C MET A 264 -11.15 29.49 16.13
N GLN A 265 -10.23 29.96 15.28
CA GLN A 265 -9.94 31.40 15.16
C GLN A 265 -11.18 32.19 14.72
N GLY A 266 -11.98 31.62 13.82
CA GLY A 266 -13.27 32.17 13.40
C GLY A 266 -14.24 32.35 14.58
N LEU A 267 -14.41 31.30 15.39
CA LEU A 267 -15.28 31.31 16.57
C LEU A 267 -14.83 32.34 17.62
N GLU A 268 -13.53 32.38 17.93
CA GLU A 268 -12.96 33.35 18.86
C GLU A 268 -13.21 34.79 18.38
N SER A 269 -13.06 35.04 17.07
CA SER A 269 -13.33 36.35 16.49
C SER A 269 -14.81 36.77 16.61
N ILE A 270 -15.74 35.81 16.50
CA ILE A 270 -17.18 36.05 16.66
C ILE A 270 -17.49 36.37 18.13
N GLU A 271 -16.91 35.61 19.06
CA GLU A 271 -17.10 35.82 20.49
C GLU A 271 -16.57 37.19 20.94
N LEU A 272 -15.37 37.58 20.46
CA LEU A 272 -14.81 38.90 20.71
C LEU A 272 -15.70 40.03 20.17
N ARG A 273 -16.24 39.89 18.96
CA ARG A 273 -17.18 40.86 18.38
C ARG A 273 -18.46 40.97 19.21
N LYS A 274 -18.99 39.83 19.68
CA LYS A 274 -20.18 39.79 20.55
C LYS A 274 -19.91 40.53 21.87
N HIS A 275 -18.78 40.28 22.51
CA HIS A 275 -18.37 40.94 23.75
C HIS A 275 -18.19 42.45 23.55
N LYS A 276 -17.51 42.87 22.47
CA LYS A 276 -17.33 44.29 22.13
C LYS A 276 -18.65 45.00 21.87
N MET A 277 -19.58 44.35 21.16
CA MET A 277 -20.94 44.90 20.96
C MET A 277 -21.71 45.05 22.29
N GLN A 278 -21.58 44.10 23.21
CA GLN A 278 -22.21 44.19 24.53
C GLN A 278 -21.63 45.36 25.35
N GLN A 279 -20.30 45.53 25.35
CA GLN A 279 -19.64 46.66 26.02
C GLN A 279 -20.09 48.01 25.45
N MET A 280 -20.08 48.17 24.13
CA MET A 280 -20.54 49.42 23.49
C MET A 280 -22.01 49.73 23.81
N ARG A 281 -22.87 48.70 23.86
CA ARG A 281 -24.28 48.87 24.28
C ARG A 281 -24.39 49.33 25.74
N LEU A 282 -23.58 48.76 26.62
CA LEU A 282 -23.54 49.13 28.04
C LEU A 282 -23.06 50.57 28.22
N GLU A 283 -21.97 50.96 27.57
CA GLU A 283 -21.43 52.31 27.58
C GLU A 283 -22.45 53.32 27.06
N LYS A 284 -23.07 53.07 25.90
CA LYS A 284 -24.11 53.95 25.34
C LYS A 284 -25.30 54.12 26.30
N ASN A 285 -25.73 53.04 26.97
CA ASN A 285 -26.80 53.11 27.95
C ASN A 285 -26.38 53.90 29.19
N ASN A 286 -25.17 53.70 29.68
CA ASN A 286 -24.60 54.46 30.81
C ASN A 286 -24.46 55.95 30.50
N SER A 287 -23.95 56.31 29.32
CA SER A 287 -23.87 57.70 28.85
C SER A 287 -25.27 58.32 28.74
N ARG A 288 -26.24 57.61 28.16
CA ARG A 288 -27.63 58.10 28.08
C ARG A 288 -28.22 58.34 29.47
N ARG A 289 -28.00 57.42 30.42
CA ARG A 289 -28.39 57.58 31.82
C ARG A 289 -27.72 58.79 32.47
N ALA A 290 -26.43 59.01 32.22
CA ALA A 290 -25.69 60.17 32.74
C ALA A 290 -26.20 61.49 32.17
N SER A 291 -26.44 61.58 30.86
CA SER A 291 -27.01 62.78 30.22
C SER A 291 -28.40 63.11 30.74
N LEU A 292 -29.25 62.08 30.97
CA LEU A 292 -30.56 62.27 31.58
C LEU A 292 -30.43 62.80 33.02
N ARG A 293 -29.53 62.22 33.83
CA ARG A 293 -29.26 62.73 35.19
C ARG A 293 -28.83 64.20 35.19
N ALA A 294 -27.92 64.57 34.30
CA ALA A 294 -27.46 65.95 34.16
C ALA A 294 -28.59 66.91 33.73
N LYS A 295 -29.44 66.50 32.78
CA LYS A 295 -30.56 67.31 32.28
C LYS A 295 -31.61 67.60 33.35
N TYR A 296 -31.85 66.65 34.26
CA TYR A 296 -32.90 66.75 35.29
C TYR A 296 -32.35 67.06 36.69
N GLY A 297 -31.05 67.39 36.84
CA GLY A 297 -30.45 67.73 38.14
C GLY A 297 -30.47 66.58 39.16
N LEU A 298 -30.51 65.34 38.70
CA LEU A 298 -30.55 64.16 39.57
C LEU A 298 -29.13 63.80 40.03
N ASN A 299 -28.89 63.79 41.35
CA ASN A 299 -27.62 63.36 41.91
C ASN A 299 -27.28 61.94 41.46
N ALA A 300 -26.00 61.69 41.18
CA ALA A 300 -25.52 60.33 40.93
C ALA A 300 -25.89 59.45 42.14
N PRO A 301 -26.34 58.20 41.93
CA PRO A 301 -26.51 57.29 43.06
C PRO A 301 -25.17 57.22 43.79
N SER A 302 -25.18 57.53 45.09
CA SER A 302 -24.03 57.32 45.96
C SER A 302 -23.55 55.89 45.77
N SER A 303 -22.30 55.70 45.38
CA SER A 303 -21.68 54.37 45.37
C SER A 303 -21.98 53.70 46.71
N PRO A 304 -22.38 52.42 46.75
CA PRO A 304 -22.51 51.72 48.01
C PRO A 304 -21.13 51.71 48.68
N THR A 305 -20.95 52.60 49.65
CA THR A 305 -19.87 52.49 50.63
C THR A 305 -20.26 51.39 51.60
N GLY A 306 -19.46 50.34 51.66
CA GLY A 306 -19.54 49.25 52.64
C GLY A 306 -19.45 47.89 51.95
N ALA A 307 -18.72 46.91 52.45
CA ALA A 307 -17.94 46.75 53.68
C ALA A 307 -16.98 45.57 53.46
#